data_AF-A0A7J9DFA0-F1
#
_entry.id   AF-A0A7J9DFA0-F1
#
_cell.length_a   1.000
_cell.length_b   1.000
_cell.length_c   1.000
_cell.angle_alpha   90.00
_cell.angle_beta   90.00
_cell.angle_gamma   90.00
#
_symmetry.space_group_name_H-M   'P 1'
#
loop_
_entity.id
_entity.type
_entity.pdbx_description
1 polymer ?
#
loop_
_entity_poly.entity_id
_entity_poly.type
_entity_poly.pdbx_seq_one_letter_code
_entity_poly.pdbx_strand_id
1 'polypeptide(L)'
;MVGYHSPTFNLLLCFHFISVLCSPSSPTHLCSPNQSAALFQFKTHFSINQTASKDCEYSYPKAKTTSWKKGTDCCIWDGVSCDNITGEVISLDLSCSCLSGTFPSNTTFFLLSSLQRLDLSFNDFRKSKISSNFGRFPSLTHLNLSYSWFSGPVPHEISYLSNLVSLHLSDRPITDLIGFQAPGPILKLEKSAVNGIVRNLTKVREIYLDGIDMSSIDPNSFVNLSYSLASLSLFRCHLRGKLPDNIFKLPNIEYLSLDENSKLTGQFPKSNWSSPLVILSASFTSLSGELPESFGDLKSLAGLALLSSNFSGSIPRSLGNLTELEFLFLSHNYFSGKIPSSLTNLAKLSLLSLDWNQLEGSLPDTPNAFPNLGFLDLSNNLLSGTTPSWLYTIPLLLLNLGNNQFIGHISEFQNRLLSLNMLVLKNNIFRGPIPSSISKLVNLSFLDLSSNKLNGTISSDMFSELHSLQYLDLSSNTLSLSSNNSVTYVLRNLEHIYVLVIEMRGANLLEFSAKI
;
A
#
# COMPACT_ATOMS: atom_id res chain seq x y z
N MET A 1 15.72 2.63 4.07
CA MET A 1 15.09 2.48 2.74
C MET A 1 13.91 1.56 2.92
N VAL A 2 12.74 2.11 3.21
CA VAL A 2 11.49 1.35 3.25
C VAL A 2 10.77 1.74 1.96
N GLY A 3 10.87 0.86 0.96
CA GLY A 3 10.06 1.02 -0.25
C GLY A 3 8.60 1.01 0.17
N TYR A 4 7.87 2.04 -0.24
CA TYR A 4 6.41 2.10 -0.11
C TYR A 4 5.80 0.98 -0.96
N HIS A 5 5.77 -0.23 -0.42
CA HIS A 5 4.85 -1.24 -0.88
C HIS A 5 3.48 -0.85 -0.31
N SER A 6 2.71 -0.14 -1.14
CA SER A 6 1.25 -0.21 -1.03
C SER A 6 0.89 -1.70 -0.96
N PRO A 7 0.18 -2.18 0.08
CA PRO A 7 -0.45 -3.47 0.00
C PRO A 7 -1.56 -3.32 -1.05
N THR A 8 -1.24 -3.61 -2.30
CA THR A 8 -2.23 -3.89 -3.33
C THR A 8 -2.96 -5.15 -2.86
N PHE A 9 -4.01 -4.94 -2.06
CA PHE A 9 -4.97 -5.98 -1.79
C PHE A 9 -5.58 -6.35 -3.13
N ASN A 10 -5.15 -7.50 -3.64
CA ASN A 10 -5.83 -8.21 -4.71
C ASN A 10 -7.24 -8.51 -4.21
N LEU A 11 -8.20 -7.65 -4.56
CA LEU A 11 -9.59 -8.09 -4.64
C LEU A 11 -9.63 -9.08 -5.81
N LEU A 12 -9.47 -10.38 -5.50
CA LEU A 12 -9.86 -11.44 -6.41
C LEU A 12 -11.37 -11.31 -6.64
N LEU A 13 -11.76 -10.55 -7.65
CA LEU A 13 -13.02 -10.76 -8.34
C LEU A 13 -12.89 -12.08 -9.08
N CYS A 14 -13.18 -13.18 -8.36
CA CYS A 14 -13.43 -14.48 -8.95
C CYS A 14 -14.64 -14.36 -9.90
N PHE A 15 -14.39 -14.05 -11.16
CA PHE A 15 -15.32 -14.41 -12.23
C PHE A 15 -15.23 -15.92 -12.41
N HIS A 16 -16.14 -16.66 -11.78
CA HIS A 16 -16.41 -18.05 -12.18
C HIS A 16 -16.91 -18.04 -13.62
N PHE A 17 -16.00 -18.27 -14.57
CA PHE A 17 -16.36 -18.79 -15.88
C PHE A 17 -16.79 -20.24 -15.70
N ILE A 18 -18.10 -20.46 -15.60
CA ILE A 18 -18.68 -21.80 -15.79
C ILE A 18 -18.52 -22.13 -17.27
N SER A 19 -17.55 -22.97 -17.60
CA SER A 19 -17.41 -23.58 -18.93
C SER A 19 -18.45 -24.69 -19.10
N VAL A 20 -19.68 -24.32 -19.47
CA VAL A 20 -20.62 -25.29 -20.03
C VAL A 20 -20.21 -25.55 -21.48
N LEU A 21 -19.58 -26.70 -21.72
CA LEU A 21 -19.43 -27.28 -23.04
C LEU A 21 -20.82 -27.68 -23.57
N CYS A 22 -21.33 -26.94 -24.54
CA CYS A 22 -22.40 -27.42 -25.40
C CYS A 22 -22.15 -26.96 -26.85
N SER A 23 -22.12 -27.93 -27.77
CA SER A 23 -21.88 -27.78 -29.21
C SER A 23 -23.04 -27.09 -29.95
N PRO A 24 -22.82 -26.63 -31.20
CA PRO A 24 -23.37 -25.37 -31.69
C PRO A 24 -24.68 -25.52 -32.46
N SER A 25 -25.52 -24.50 -32.38
CA SER A 25 -26.37 -24.05 -33.49
C SER A 25 -27.21 -22.85 -33.05
N SER A 26 -26.67 -21.65 -33.23
CA SER A 26 -27.43 -20.39 -33.29
C SER A 26 -26.58 -19.41 -34.10
N PRO A 27 -27.19 -18.48 -34.87
CA PRO A 27 -26.44 -17.60 -35.75
C PRO A 27 -25.45 -16.82 -34.88
N THR A 28 -24.16 -16.91 -35.20
CA THR A 28 -23.16 -16.03 -34.58
C THR A 28 -23.55 -14.62 -34.99
N HIS A 29 -24.19 -13.88 -34.07
CA HIS A 29 -24.53 -12.49 -34.31
C HIS A 29 -23.23 -11.72 -34.45
N LEU A 30 -22.93 -11.37 -35.70
CA LEU A 30 -21.71 -10.66 -36.08
C LEU A 30 -21.77 -9.24 -35.52
N CYS A 31 -20.61 -8.71 -35.13
CA CYS A 31 -20.46 -7.31 -34.83
C CYS A 31 -21.05 -6.43 -35.94
N SER A 32 -21.83 -5.42 -35.53
CA SER A 32 -22.39 -4.44 -36.47
C SER A 32 -21.28 -3.81 -37.33
N PRO A 33 -21.45 -3.71 -38.66
CA PRO A 33 -20.47 -3.08 -39.55
C PRO A 33 -20.14 -1.64 -39.14
N ASN A 34 -21.10 -0.92 -38.56
CA ASN A 34 -20.89 0.44 -38.07
C ASN A 34 -19.99 0.46 -36.81
N GLN A 35 -20.14 -0.52 -35.91
CA GLN A 35 -19.30 -0.62 -34.70
C GLN A 35 -17.88 -1.05 -35.04
N SER A 36 -17.72 -2.05 -35.91
CA SER A 36 -16.40 -2.46 -36.39
C SER A 36 -15.68 -1.33 -37.14
N ALA A 37 -16.40 -0.55 -37.97
CA ALA A 37 -15.85 0.62 -38.63
C ALA A 37 -15.46 1.73 -37.64
N ALA A 38 -16.28 2.00 -36.62
CA ALA A 38 -16.00 3.00 -35.59
C ALA A 38 -14.75 2.63 -34.76
N LEU A 39 -14.64 1.37 -34.34
CA LEU A 39 -13.46 0.86 -33.63
C LEU A 39 -12.21 0.89 -34.53
N PHE A 40 -12.33 0.48 -35.79
CA PHE A 40 -11.20 0.54 -36.72
C PHE A 40 -10.72 1.99 -36.94
N GLN A 41 -11.64 2.94 -37.12
CA GLN A 41 -11.33 4.37 -37.19
C GLN A 41 -10.71 4.89 -35.89
N PHE A 42 -11.19 4.42 -34.73
CA PHE A 42 -10.62 4.78 -33.43
C PHE A 42 -9.13 4.38 -33.36
N LYS A 43 -8.80 3.14 -33.72
CA LYS A 43 -7.42 2.61 -33.74
C LYS A 43 -6.46 3.47 -34.57
N THR A 44 -6.89 4.04 -35.69
CA THR A 44 -5.98 4.78 -36.58
C THR A 44 -5.42 6.07 -35.98
N HIS A 45 -5.94 6.53 -34.84
CA HIS A 45 -5.46 7.73 -34.15
C HIS A 45 -4.23 7.50 -33.26
N PHE A 46 -3.84 6.23 -33.07
CA PHE A 46 -2.78 5.85 -32.14
C PHE A 46 -1.64 5.12 -32.85
N SER A 47 -0.42 5.41 -32.41
CA SER A 47 0.75 4.58 -32.69
C SER A 47 0.95 3.56 -31.56
N ILE A 48 1.66 2.49 -31.87
CA ILE A 48 2.09 1.51 -30.87
C ILE A 48 3.48 1.88 -30.38
N ASN A 49 3.60 2.16 -29.09
CA ASN A 49 4.85 2.50 -28.42
C ASN A 49 4.96 1.73 -27.10
N GLN A 50 5.95 0.84 -26.98
CA GLN A 50 6.09 -0.02 -25.79
C GLN A 50 6.36 0.78 -24.51
N THR A 51 6.90 1.98 -24.61
CA THR A 51 7.11 2.83 -23.42
C THR A 51 5.82 3.44 -22.89
N ALA A 52 4.72 3.44 -23.66
CA ALA A 52 3.42 3.97 -23.25
C ALA A 52 2.74 3.15 -22.14
N SER A 53 3.10 1.87 -22.00
CA SER A 53 2.54 0.94 -21.00
C SER A 53 3.64 0.34 -20.11
N LYS A 54 4.77 1.04 -19.95
CA LYS A 54 5.97 0.51 -19.26
C LYS A 54 5.71 0.10 -17.80
N ASP A 55 4.71 0.69 -17.15
CA ASP A 55 4.40 0.47 -15.72
C ASP A 55 3.17 -0.42 -15.52
N CYS A 56 2.81 -1.21 -16.53
CA CYS A 56 1.87 -2.30 -16.34
C CYS A 56 2.56 -3.43 -15.55
N GLU A 57 2.32 -3.45 -14.24
CA GLU A 57 2.99 -4.38 -13.30
C GLU A 57 2.75 -5.87 -13.58
N TYR A 58 1.64 -6.24 -14.24
CA TYR A 58 1.18 -7.64 -14.27
C TYR A 58 1.11 -8.27 -15.67
N SER A 59 1.49 -7.54 -16.72
CA SER A 59 1.44 -8.06 -18.09
C SER A 59 2.60 -7.53 -18.91
N TYR A 60 3.28 -8.39 -19.67
CA TYR A 60 4.05 -7.91 -20.82
C TYR A 60 3.08 -7.17 -21.73
N PRO A 61 3.18 -5.84 -21.87
CA PRO A 61 2.13 -5.06 -22.49
C PRO A 61 2.07 -5.43 -23.98
N LYS A 62 0.87 -5.83 -24.41
CA LYS A 62 0.60 -6.28 -25.79
C LYS A 62 -0.38 -5.32 -26.41
N ALA A 63 -0.05 -4.81 -27.60
CA ALA A 63 -0.95 -3.99 -28.37
C ALA A 63 -2.16 -4.79 -28.86
N LYS A 64 -3.25 -4.82 -28.07
CA LYS A 64 -4.49 -5.55 -28.38
C LYS A 64 -5.07 -5.17 -29.75
N THR A 65 -4.94 -3.90 -30.11
CA THR A 65 -5.40 -3.38 -31.40
C THR A 65 -4.71 -4.03 -32.61
N THR A 66 -3.57 -4.71 -32.46
CA THR A 66 -2.90 -5.44 -33.56
C THR A 66 -3.76 -6.58 -34.14
N SER A 67 -4.65 -7.16 -33.34
CA SER A 67 -5.60 -8.18 -33.79
C SER A 67 -6.73 -7.62 -34.67
N TRP A 68 -6.95 -6.29 -34.64
CA TRP A 68 -8.08 -5.64 -35.31
C TRP A 68 -7.84 -5.56 -36.81
N LYS A 69 -8.57 -6.36 -37.58
CA LYS A 69 -8.46 -6.48 -39.04
C LYS A 69 -9.75 -6.03 -39.72
N LYS A 70 -9.63 -5.14 -40.71
CA LYS A 70 -10.78 -4.66 -41.49
C LYS A 70 -11.48 -5.84 -42.18
N GLY A 71 -12.80 -5.88 -42.10
CA GLY A 71 -13.62 -6.92 -42.74
C GLY A 71 -13.75 -8.22 -41.95
N THR A 72 -13.17 -8.33 -40.75
CA THR A 72 -13.46 -9.43 -39.82
C THR A 72 -14.47 -8.98 -38.77
N ASP A 73 -15.11 -9.95 -38.12
CA ASP A 73 -15.96 -9.70 -36.96
C ASP A 73 -15.17 -8.99 -35.85
N CYS A 74 -15.69 -7.88 -35.32
CA CYS A 74 -15.02 -7.16 -34.24
C CYS A 74 -15.14 -7.88 -32.90
N CYS A 75 -16.09 -8.81 -32.74
CA CYS A 75 -16.28 -9.57 -31.51
C CYS A 75 -15.17 -10.59 -31.23
N ILE A 76 -14.30 -10.86 -32.23
CA ILE A 76 -13.11 -11.71 -32.07
C ILE A 76 -11.82 -10.91 -31.88
N TRP A 77 -11.91 -9.58 -31.84
CA TRP A 77 -10.75 -8.72 -31.66
C TRP A 77 -10.29 -8.70 -30.20
N ASP A 78 -8.98 -8.78 -29.96
CA ASP A 78 -8.40 -8.65 -28.61
C ASP A 78 -8.90 -7.33 -27.97
N GLY A 79 -9.39 -7.43 -26.74
CA GLY A 79 -9.92 -6.30 -25.98
C GLY A 79 -11.36 -5.90 -26.31
N VAL A 80 -12.02 -6.51 -27.30
CA VAL A 80 -13.44 -6.25 -27.60
C VAL A 80 -14.29 -7.38 -27.04
N SER A 81 -15.40 -7.04 -26.38
CA SER A 81 -16.42 -8.03 -26.02
C SER A 81 -17.80 -7.55 -26.47
N CYS A 82 -18.56 -8.47 -27.04
CA CYS A 82 -19.90 -8.22 -27.55
C CYS A 82 -20.96 -8.94 -26.72
N ASP A 83 -22.19 -8.45 -26.78
CA ASP A 83 -23.34 -9.15 -26.25
C ASP A 83 -23.63 -10.40 -27.08
N ASN A 84 -23.81 -11.54 -26.40
CA ASN A 84 -23.95 -12.85 -27.05
C ASN A 84 -25.25 -12.99 -27.86
N ILE A 85 -26.23 -12.11 -27.67
CA ILE A 85 -27.53 -12.17 -28.35
C ILE A 85 -27.57 -11.16 -29.50
N THR A 86 -27.17 -9.92 -29.25
CA THR A 86 -27.29 -8.81 -30.21
C THR A 86 -26.06 -8.63 -31.09
N GLY A 87 -24.89 -9.14 -30.67
CA GLY A 87 -23.61 -8.89 -31.35
C GLY A 87 -23.06 -7.47 -31.13
N GLU A 88 -23.72 -6.67 -30.29
CA GLU A 88 -23.36 -5.29 -30.01
C GLU A 88 -22.12 -5.21 -29.09
N VAL A 89 -21.21 -4.28 -29.34
CA VAL A 89 -20.03 -4.08 -28.48
C VAL A 89 -20.45 -3.53 -27.10
N ILE A 90 -20.19 -4.32 -26.05
CA ILE A 90 -20.54 -3.99 -24.65
C ILE A 90 -19.31 -3.71 -23.78
N SER A 91 -18.13 -4.18 -24.17
CA SER A 91 -16.90 -3.93 -23.43
C SER A 91 -15.75 -3.63 -24.38
N LEU A 92 -14.95 -2.64 -24.01
CA LEU A 92 -13.68 -2.35 -24.66
C LEU A 92 -12.59 -2.23 -23.58
N ASP A 93 -11.71 -3.22 -23.52
CA ASP A 93 -10.53 -3.24 -22.67
C ASP A 93 -9.27 -3.06 -23.51
N LEU A 94 -8.76 -1.83 -23.53
CA LEU A 94 -7.48 -1.44 -24.11
C LEU A 94 -6.46 -1.04 -23.03
N SER A 95 -6.64 -1.50 -21.80
CA SER A 95 -5.60 -1.37 -20.77
C SER A 95 -4.28 -1.95 -21.28
N CYS A 96 -3.15 -1.35 -20.90
CA CYS A 96 -1.81 -1.87 -21.17
C CYS A 96 -1.55 -2.21 -22.65
N SER A 97 -2.13 -1.42 -23.57
CA SER A 97 -2.13 -1.74 -25.00
C SER A 97 -1.09 -0.96 -25.81
N CYS A 98 -0.12 -0.34 -25.12
CA CYS A 98 0.97 0.43 -25.73
C CYS A 98 0.48 1.55 -26.66
N LEU A 99 -0.72 2.08 -26.43
CA LEU A 99 -1.31 3.11 -27.28
C LEU A 99 -0.68 4.45 -26.95
N SER A 100 -0.18 5.15 -27.96
CA SER A 100 0.34 6.51 -27.84
C SER A 100 -0.25 7.41 -28.92
N GLY A 101 -0.74 8.59 -28.54
CA GLY A 101 -1.29 9.53 -29.52
C GLY A 101 -2.25 10.55 -28.93
N THR A 102 -2.95 11.25 -29.82
CA THR A 102 -3.99 12.21 -29.43
C THR A 102 -5.34 11.50 -29.42
N PHE A 103 -5.99 11.48 -28.26
CA PHE A 103 -7.30 10.90 -28.08
C PHE A 103 -8.34 11.67 -28.89
N PRO A 104 -9.10 11.01 -29.77
CA PRO A 104 -9.87 11.73 -30.75
C PRO A 104 -11.23 12.15 -30.17
N SER A 105 -11.37 13.45 -29.91
CA SER A 105 -12.50 14.02 -29.15
C SER A 105 -13.83 14.05 -29.92
N ASN A 106 -13.82 13.92 -31.25
CA ASN A 106 -15.02 13.91 -32.09
C ASN A 106 -14.96 12.73 -33.05
N THR A 107 -15.43 11.57 -32.59
CA THR A 107 -15.38 10.31 -33.34
C THR A 107 -16.66 9.51 -33.21
N THR A 108 -16.87 8.65 -34.20
CA THR A 108 -17.92 7.63 -34.21
C THR A 108 -17.81 6.65 -33.04
N PHE A 109 -16.65 6.58 -32.38
CA PHE A 109 -16.44 5.83 -31.14
C PHE A 109 -17.48 6.16 -30.05
N PHE A 110 -17.85 7.44 -29.90
CA PHE A 110 -18.85 7.85 -28.92
C PHE A 110 -20.30 7.49 -29.30
N LEU A 111 -20.50 6.82 -30.45
CA LEU A 111 -21.80 6.29 -30.88
C LEU A 111 -22.01 4.82 -30.47
N LEU A 112 -21.04 4.21 -29.77
CA LEU A 112 -21.18 2.86 -29.20
C LEU A 112 -22.15 2.89 -28.00
N SER A 113 -23.45 3.00 -28.26
CA SER A 113 -24.50 3.17 -27.25
C SER A 113 -24.65 2.00 -26.29
N SER A 114 -24.27 0.80 -26.74
CA SER A 114 -24.34 -0.45 -25.99
C SER A 114 -23.14 -0.65 -25.05
N LEU A 115 -22.13 0.23 -25.12
CA LEU A 115 -20.90 0.09 -24.34
C LEU A 115 -21.18 0.27 -22.84
N GLN A 116 -20.85 -0.76 -22.07
CA GLN A 116 -21.03 -0.83 -20.62
C GLN A 116 -19.71 -0.67 -19.87
N ARG A 117 -18.60 -1.15 -20.44
CA ARG A 117 -17.26 -1.08 -19.82
C ARG A 117 -16.26 -0.50 -20.80
N LEU A 118 -15.48 0.48 -20.34
CA LEU A 118 -14.40 1.08 -21.10
C LEU A 118 -13.16 1.21 -20.22
N ASP A 119 -12.11 0.49 -20.59
CA ASP A 119 -10.80 0.56 -19.95
C ASP A 119 -9.76 1.02 -20.96
N LEU A 120 -9.17 2.19 -20.69
CA LEU A 120 -8.08 2.79 -21.47
C LEU A 120 -6.83 2.99 -20.61
N SER A 121 -6.77 2.38 -19.43
CA SER A 121 -5.73 2.61 -18.43
C SER A 121 -4.33 2.22 -18.89
N PHE A 122 -3.31 2.85 -18.29
CA PHE A 122 -1.90 2.57 -18.58
C PHE A 122 -1.53 2.67 -20.07
N ASN A 123 -1.97 3.75 -20.73
CA ASN A 123 -1.54 4.14 -22.08
C ASN A 123 -0.93 5.56 -22.06
N ASP A 124 -0.50 6.10 -23.20
CA ASP A 124 0.05 7.46 -23.31
C ASP A 124 -0.88 8.36 -24.14
N PHE A 125 -1.77 9.08 -23.45
CA PHE A 125 -2.63 10.11 -24.06
C PHE A 125 -2.24 11.54 -23.65
N ARG A 126 -0.96 11.78 -23.30
CA ARG A 126 -0.42 13.07 -22.79
C ARG A 126 -0.79 14.32 -23.57
N LYS A 127 -1.02 14.16 -24.86
CA LYS A 127 -1.39 15.24 -25.78
C LYS A 127 -2.89 15.57 -25.75
N SER A 128 -3.64 14.97 -24.84
CA SER A 128 -5.11 14.97 -24.84
C SER A 128 -5.66 15.41 -23.49
N LYS A 129 -6.84 16.04 -23.56
CA LYS A 129 -7.72 16.24 -22.42
C LYS A 129 -8.78 15.15 -22.39
N ILE A 130 -9.38 14.91 -21.23
CA ILE A 130 -10.58 14.06 -21.16
C ILE A 130 -11.73 14.78 -21.88
N SER A 131 -12.31 14.14 -22.89
CA SER A 131 -13.40 14.72 -23.68
C SER A 131 -14.72 14.72 -22.91
N SER A 132 -15.52 15.78 -23.00
CA SER A 132 -16.89 15.77 -22.46
C SER A 132 -17.80 14.72 -23.10
N ASN A 133 -17.45 14.23 -24.29
CA ASN A 133 -18.21 13.17 -24.97
C ASN A 133 -18.20 11.82 -24.23
N PHE A 134 -17.28 11.58 -23.27
CA PHE A 134 -17.39 10.42 -22.38
C PHE A 134 -18.73 10.39 -21.64
N GLY A 135 -19.30 11.55 -21.31
CA GLY A 135 -20.62 11.66 -20.68
C GLY A 135 -21.81 11.22 -21.55
N ARG A 136 -21.57 10.87 -22.83
CA ARG A 136 -22.63 10.48 -23.78
C ARG A 136 -22.91 9.00 -23.85
N PHE A 137 -22.12 8.15 -23.18
CA PHE A 137 -22.35 6.70 -23.20
C PHE A 137 -23.54 6.35 -22.28
N PRO A 138 -24.72 6.00 -22.81
CA PRO A 138 -25.93 5.86 -22.00
C PRO A 138 -25.91 4.61 -21.11
N SER A 139 -25.19 3.57 -21.53
CA SER A 139 -25.13 2.27 -20.87
C SER A 139 -23.88 2.07 -20.02
N LEU A 140 -22.99 3.07 -19.94
CA LEU A 140 -21.69 2.90 -19.28
C LEU A 140 -21.86 2.70 -17.78
N THR A 141 -21.25 1.62 -17.29
CA THR A 141 -21.22 1.24 -15.88
C THR A 141 -19.81 1.27 -15.31
N HIS A 142 -18.77 1.08 -16.13
CA HIS A 142 -17.38 1.12 -15.68
C HIS A 142 -16.54 1.95 -16.65
N LEU A 143 -15.86 2.96 -16.10
CA LEU A 143 -14.95 3.82 -16.85
C LEU A 143 -13.60 3.86 -16.13
N ASN A 144 -12.56 3.38 -16.81
CA ASN A 144 -11.18 3.43 -16.32
C ASN A 144 -10.28 4.15 -17.31
N LEU A 145 -9.82 5.34 -16.90
CA LEU A 145 -8.86 6.19 -17.64
C LEU A 145 -7.54 6.35 -16.86
N SER A 146 -7.33 5.53 -15.83
CA SER A 146 -6.24 5.71 -14.88
C SER A 146 -4.87 5.52 -15.52
N TYR A 147 -3.90 6.30 -15.07
CA TYR A 147 -2.51 6.21 -15.49
C TYR A 147 -2.32 6.33 -17.00
N SER A 148 -3.24 7.03 -17.68
CA SER A 148 -3.18 7.27 -19.13
C SER A 148 -2.69 8.67 -19.51
N TRP A 149 -2.24 9.42 -18.50
CA TRP A 149 -1.63 10.75 -18.60
C TRP A 149 -2.50 11.79 -19.31
N PHE A 150 -3.83 11.69 -19.22
CA PHE A 150 -4.70 12.79 -19.61
C PHE A 150 -4.40 14.03 -18.78
N SER A 151 -4.64 15.21 -19.35
CA SER A 151 -4.34 16.47 -18.67
C SER A 151 -5.50 17.47 -18.68
N GLY A 152 -5.39 18.50 -17.85
CA GLY A 152 -6.37 19.58 -17.77
C GLY A 152 -7.59 19.22 -16.89
N PRO A 153 -8.69 19.97 -17.00
CA PRO A 153 -9.86 19.76 -16.16
C PRO A 153 -10.61 18.50 -16.58
N VAL A 154 -11.03 17.71 -15.59
CA VAL A 154 -12.01 16.63 -15.77
C VAL A 154 -13.37 17.24 -16.15
N PRO A 155 -13.97 16.88 -17.29
CA PRO A 155 -15.23 17.45 -17.74
C PRO A 155 -16.38 17.05 -16.80
N HIS A 156 -17.21 18.03 -16.42
CA HIS A 156 -18.37 17.80 -15.55
C HIS A 156 -19.40 16.85 -16.16
N GLU A 157 -19.41 16.67 -17.48
CA GLU A 157 -20.26 15.75 -18.23
C GLU A 157 -20.03 14.28 -17.87
N ILE A 158 -18.90 13.92 -17.23
CA ILE A 158 -18.73 12.59 -16.62
C ILE A 158 -19.86 12.28 -15.64
N SER A 159 -20.42 13.30 -14.98
CA SER A 159 -21.56 13.13 -14.08
C SER A 159 -22.87 12.76 -14.78
N TYR A 160 -22.94 12.79 -16.12
CA TYR A 160 -24.13 12.36 -16.88
C TYR A 160 -24.21 10.83 -17.01
N LEU A 161 -23.15 10.12 -16.65
CA LEU A 161 -23.08 8.66 -16.62
C LEU A 161 -23.86 8.09 -15.42
N SER A 162 -25.17 8.30 -15.39
CA SER A 162 -26.03 7.92 -14.24
C SER A 162 -26.08 6.43 -13.91
N ASN A 163 -25.61 5.57 -14.83
CA ASN A 163 -25.48 4.12 -14.63
C ASN A 163 -24.12 3.68 -14.09
N LEU A 164 -23.20 4.64 -13.86
CA LEU A 164 -21.84 4.34 -13.46
C LEU A 164 -21.79 3.67 -12.07
N VAL A 165 -21.11 2.54 -12.04
CA VAL A 165 -20.79 1.73 -10.86
C VAL A 165 -19.34 1.94 -10.45
N SER A 166 -18.43 2.14 -11.42
CA SER A 166 -16.99 2.29 -11.17
C SER A 166 -16.40 3.43 -12.00
N LEU A 167 -15.75 4.39 -11.32
CA LEU A 167 -15.07 5.54 -11.90
C LEU A 167 -13.60 5.59 -11.47
N HIS A 168 -12.71 5.29 -12.39
CA HIS A 168 -11.28 5.26 -12.14
C HIS A 168 -10.59 6.29 -13.04
N LEU A 169 -10.09 7.37 -12.44
CA LEU A 169 -9.41 8.46 -13.13
C LEU A 169 -8.01 8.73 -12.56
N SER A 170 -7.50 7.84 -11.69
CA SER A 170 -6.24 8.04 -10.98
C SER A 170 -5.12 8.45 -11.94
N ASP A 171 -4.47 9.57 -11.64
CA ASP A 171 -3.31 10.05 -12.37
C ASP A 171 -2.04 9.62 -11.65
N ARG A 172 -0.91 9.63 -12.36
CA ARG A 172 0.35 9.23 -11.74
C ARG A 172 0.83 10.29 -10.76
N PRO A 173 1.23 9.90 -9.54
CA PRO A 173 2.04 10.78 -8.72
C PRO A 173 3.34 11.06 -9.46
N ILE A 174 3.58 12.32 -9.82
CA ILE A 174 4.74 12.81 -10.60
C ILE A 174 6.09 12.71 -9.83
N THR A 175 6.21 11.85 -8.82
CA THR A 175 7.48 11.66 -8.10
C THR A 175 8.02 10.25 -8.28
N ASP A 176 9.01 10.14 -9.15
CA ASP A 176 10.09 9.18 -8.96
C ASP A 176 10.90 9.58 -7.71
N LEU A 177 11.50 8.56 -7.08
CA LEU A 177 12.25 8.50 -5.81
C LEU A 177 13.40 9.53 -5.58
N ILE A 178 13.49 10.59 -6.37
CA ILE A 178 14.57 11.58 -6.35
C ILE A 178 14.10 13.04 -6.41
N GLY A 179 12.82 13.31 -6.15
CA GLY A 179 12.33 14.70 -6.01
C GLY A 179 12.35 15.53 -7.30
N PHE A 180 12.47 14.88 -8.47
CA PHE A 180 12.25 15.54 -9.74
C PHE A 180 10.77 15.51 -10.09
N GLN A 181 10.12 16.66 -9.92
CA GLN A 181 8.79 16.92 -10.46
C GLN A 181 8.91 16.94 -11.99
N ALA A 182 8.54 15.86 -12.68
CA ALA A 182 8.44 15.91 -14.12
C ALA A 182 7.39 16.98 -14.50
N PRO A 183 7.70 17.96 -15.36
CA PRO A 183 6.79 19.03 -15.73
C PRO A 183 5.74 18.49 -16.72
N GLY A 184 4.82 17.66 -16.21
CA GLY A 184 3.65 17.17 -16.94
C GLY A 184 2.40 17.95 -16.52
N PRO A 185 1.49 18.30 -17.44
CA PRO A 185 0.24 18.93 -17.09
C PRO A 185 -0.65 17.95 -16.31
N ILE A 186 -1.04 18.34 -15.09
CA ILE A 186 -1.73 17.48 -14.11
C ILE A 186 -3.23 17.43 -14.44
N LEU A 187 -3.86 16.27 -14.27
CA LEU A 187 -5.31 16.16 -14.30
C LEU A 187 -5.92 16.90 -13.09
N LYS A 188 -6.91 17.75 -13.33
CA LYS A 188 -7.51 18.59 -12.27
C LYS A 188 -9.00 18.29 -12.11
N LEU A 189 -9.45 18.10 -10.87
CA LEU A 189 -10.87 18.02 -10.57
C LEU A 189 -11.38 19.39 -10.10
N GLU A 190 -12.35 19.94 -10.83
CA GLU A 190 -12.97 21.22 -10.50
C GLU A 190 -14.30 21.04 -9.75
N LYS A 191 -14.72 22.10 -9.06
CA LYS A 191 -15.92 22.09 -8.21
C LYS A 191 -17.19 21.65 -8.96
N SER A 192 -17.33 22.02 -10.24
CA SER A 192 -18.45 21.61 -11.09
C SER A 192 -18.51 20.08 -11.28
N ALA A 193 -17.36 19.46 -11.56
CA ALA A 193 -17.24 18.02 -11.72
C ALA A 193 -17.51 17.27 -10.41
N VAL A 194 -16.92 17.72 -9.29
CA VAL A 194 -17.19 17.15 -7.95
C VAL A 194 -18.68 17.21 -7.61
N ASN A 195 -19.31 18.38 -7.79
CA ASN A 195 -20.74 18.55 -7.52
C ASN A 195 -21.60 17.61 -8.38
N GLY A 196 -21.24 17.44 -9.65
CA GLY A 196 -21.91 16.50 -10.55
C GLY A 196 -21.75 15.06 -10.07
N ILE A 197 -20.52 14.63 -9.77
CA ILE A 197 -20.22 13.28 -9.27
C ILE A 197 -21.05 12.96 -8.02
N VAL A 198 -20.99 13.86 -7.04
CA VAL A 198 -21.66 13.70 -5.74
C VAL A 198 -23.18 13.66 -5.88
N ARG A 199 -23.77 14.47 -6.78
CA ARG A 199 -25.24 14.56 -6.92
C ARG A 199 -25.84 13.51 -7.87
N ASN A 200 -25.15 13.19 -8.96
CA ASN A 200 -25.74 12.46 -10.08
C ASN A 200 -25.34 10.98 -10.11
N LEU A 201 -24.15 10.62 -9.61
CA LEU A 201 -23.65 9.23 -9.68
C LEU A 201 -24.13 8.40 -8.50
N THR A 202 -25.44 8.21 -8.39
CA THR A 202 -26.08 7.56 -7.23
C THR A 202 -25.92 6.04 -7.17
N LYS A 203 -25.41 5.41 -8.24
CA LYS A 203 -25.13 3.96 -8.30
C LYS A 203 -23.65 3.62 -8.10
N VAL A 204 -22.79 4.63 -7.97
CA VAL A 204 -21.34 4.43 -7.93
C VAL A 204 -20.94 3.70 -6.66
N ARG A 205 -20.16 2.64 -6.83
CA ARG A 205 -19.58 1.83 -5.75
C ARG A 205 -18.10 2.08 -5.59
N GLU A 206 -17.40 2.45 -6.67
CA GLU A 206 -15.96 2.62 -6.69
C GLU A 206 -15.58 3.97 -7.31
N ILE A 207 -14.79 4.75 -6.57
CA ILE A 207 -14.21 6.01 -7.05
C ILE A 207 -12.71 6.02 -6.70
N TYR A 208 -11.86 6.02 -7.72
CA TYR A 208 -10.40 6.14 -7.58
C TYR A 208 -9.93 7.37 -8.35
N LEU A 209 -9.38 8.34 -7.62
CA LEU A 209 -9.01 9.66 -8.13
C LEU A 209 -7.59 10.06 -7.70
N ASP A 210 -6.74 9.07 -7.44
CA ASP A 210 -5.41 9.26 -6.89
C ASP A 210 -4.57 10.18 -7.77
N GLY A 211 -3.75 11.04 -7.19
CA GLY A 211 -2.85 11.93 -7.92
C GLY A 211 -3.52 13.10 -8.68
N ILE A 212 -4.85 13.16 -8.76
CA ILE A 212 -5.57 14.26 -9.40
C ILE A 212 -5.48 15.52 -8.53
N ASP A 213 -5.15 16.68 -9.11
CA ASP A 213 -5.13 17.95 -8.37
C ASP A 213 -6.54 18.37 -7.94
N MET A 214 -6.77 18.35 -6.63
CA MET A 214 -7.97 18.82 -5.95
C MET A 214 -7.65 19.93 -4.93
N SER A 215 -6.52 20.62 -5.07
CA SER A 215 -6.09 21.66 -4.12
C SER A 215 -7.06 22.83 -3.97
N SER A 216 -7.94 23.04 -4.95
CA SER A 216 -9.02 24.04 -4.91
C SER A 216 -10.38 23.52 -4.42
N ILE A 217 -10.50 22.22 -4.12
CA ILE A 217 -11.76 21.60 -3.68
C ILE A 217 -11.88 21.72 -2.17
N ASP A 218 -13.02 22.25 -1.71
CA ASP A 218 -13.41 22.18 -0.30
C ASP A 218 -13.86 20.75 0.03
N PRO A 219 -13.23 20.05 0.99
CA PRO A 219 -13.61 18.68 1.37
C PRO A 219 -15.08 18.54 1.80
N ASN A 220 -15.75 19.61 2.24
CA ASN A 220 -17.20 19.58 2.52
C ASN A 220 -18.04 19.30 1.26
N SER A 221 -17.47 19.42 0.07
CA SER A 221 -18.14 19.01 -1.18
C SER A 221 -18.45 17.51 -1.21
N PHE A 222 -17.76 16.71 -0.39
CA PHE A 222 -17.97 15.25 -0.28
C PHE A 222 -19.07 14.86 0.74
N VAL A 223 -19.79 15.82 1.34
CA VAL A 223 -20.81 15.53 2.37
C VAL A 223 -21.95 14.63 1.86
N ASN A 224 -22.28 14.69 0.57
CA ASN A 224 -23.39 13.95 -0.03
C ASN A 224 -22.93 12.84 -0.98
N LEU A 225 -21.75 12.26 -0.75
CA LEU A 225 -21.30 11.10 -1.52
C LEU A 225 -22.36 9.99 -1.52
N SER A 226 -22.40 9.22 -2.62
CA SER A 226 -23.40 8.17 -2.78
C SER A 226 -23.36 7.17 -1.63
N TYR A 227 -24.53 6.82 -1.09
CA TYR A 227 -24.65 5.77 -0.08
C TYR A 227 -24.28 4.38 -0.61
N SER A 228 -24.24 4.19 -1.94
CA SER A 228 -23.77 2.94 -2.57
C SER A 228 -22.25 2.78 -2.57
N LEU A 229 -21.51 3.84 -2.21
CA LEU A 229 -20.05 3.87 -2.30
C LEU A 229 -19.42 2.85 -1.35
N ALA A 230 -18.59 1.97 -1.91
CA ALA A 230 -17.85 0.92 -1.22
C ALA A 230 -16.35 1.20 -1.18
N SER A 231 -15.80 1.83 -2.22
CA SER A 231 -14.38 2.17 -2.29
C SER A 231 -14.18 3.62 -2.71
N LEU A 232 -13.40 4.35 -1.92
CA LEU A 232 -12.96 5.71 -2.23
C LEU A 232 -11.45 5.85 -2.00
N SER A 233 -10.74 6.22 -3.06
CA SER A 233 -9.32 6.55 -2.99
C SER A 233 -9.08 7.97 -3.47
N LEU A 234 -8.52 8.79 -2.57
CA LEU A 234 -8.12 10.17 -2.80
C LEU A 234 -6.62 10.34 -2.48
N PHE A 235 -5.81 9.32 -2.77
CA PHE A 235 -4.38 9.32 -2.47
C PHE A 235 -3.72 10.51 -3.19
N ARG A 236 -3.03 11.36 -2.44
CA ARG A 236 -2.22 12.46 -2.98
C ARG A 236 -2.97 13.40 -3.93
N CYS A 237 -4.21 13.75 -3.58
CA CYS A 237 -5.02 14.68 -4.36
C CYS A 237 -4.75 16.16 -4.05
N HIS A 238 -3.73 16.46 -3.23
CA HIS A 238 -3.43 17.81 -2.72
C HIS A 238 -4.60 18.47 -1.95
N LEU A 239 -5.53 17.67 -1.41
CA LEU A 239 -6.68 18.14 -0.65
C LEU A 239 -6.23 18.92 0.60
N ARG A 240 -7.01 19.93 0.96
CA ARG A 240 -6.70 20.85 2.07
C ARG A 240 -7.94 21.18 2.87
N GLY A 241 -7.75 21.54 4.14
CA GLY A 241 -8.85 21.95 5.02
C GLY A 241 -9.50 20.76 5.73
N LYS A 242 -10.64 21.01 6.39
CA LYS A 242 -11.26 20.03 7.28
C LYS A 242 -12.09 18.99 6.51
N LEU A 243 -11.75 17.71 6.65
CA LEU A 243 -12.54 16.60 6.15
C LEU A 243 -13.87 16.48 6.94
N PRO A 244 -15.01 16.23 6.27
CA PRO A 244 -16.29 16.11 6.96
C PRO A 244 -16.51 14.71 7.53
N ASP A 245 -17.05 14.64 8.76
CA ASP A 245 -17.19 13.39 9.54
C ASP A 245 -18.09 12.33 8.86
N ASN A 246 -18.98 12.74 7.96
CA ASN A 246 -19.95 11.85 7.30
C ASN A 246 -19.27 10.79 6.41
N ILE A 247 -18.07 11.06 5.89
CA ILE A 247 -17.35 10.14 5.03
C ILE A 247 -17.04 8.81 5.75
N PHE A 248 -16.80 8.89 7.06
CA PHE A 248 -16.55 7.74 7.93
C PHE A 248 -17.84 7.00 8.34
N LYS A 249 -19.01 7.49 7.93
CA LYS A 249 -20.34 6.95 8.28
C LYS A 249 -21.11 6.45 7.07
N LEU A 250 -20.48 6.39 5.89
CA LEU A 250 -21.13 5.85 4.70
C LEU A 250 -21.43 4.36 4.92
N PRO A 251 -22.68 3.90 4.73
CA PRO A 251 -23.13 2.59 5.21
C PRO A 251 -22.52 1.40 4.45
N ASN A 252 -21.92 1.65 3.29
CA ASN A 252 -21.31 0.60 2.46
C ASN A 252 -19.81 0.79 2.28
N ILE A 253 -19.17 1.81 2.87
CA ILE A 253 -17.74 2.07 2.65
C ILE A 253 -16.88 1.01 3.33
N GLU A 254 -16.14 0.26 2.51
CA GLU A 254 -15.24 -0.82 2.90
C GLU A 254 -13.77 -0.37 2.78
N TYR A 255 -13.45 0.40 1.73
CA TYR A 255 -12.11 0.92 1.47
C TYR A 255 -12.11 2.44 1.43
N LEU A 256 -11.33 3.07 2.29
CA LEU A 256 -11.12 4.52 2.32
C LEU A 256 -9.63 4.85 2.42
N SER A 257 -9.07 5.45 1.38
CA SER A 257 -7.72 6.03 1.39
C SER A 257 -7.75 7.54 1.18
N LEU A 258 -7.09 8.25 2.10
CA LEU A 258 -6.92 9.71 2.11
C LEU A 258 -5.44 10.09 2.14
N ASP A 259 -4.56 9.13 1.88
CA ASP A 259 -3.12 9.25 2.12
C ASP A 259 -2.48 10.38 1.33
N GLU A 260 -1.33 10.87 1.80
CA GLU A 260 -0.52 11.91 1.14
C GLU A 260 -1.28 13.23 0.86
N ASN A 261 -2.30 13.55 1.65
CA ASN A 261 -2.93 14.86 1.67
C ASN A 261 -2.45 15.67 2.89
N SER A 262 -1.20 16.13 2.86
CA SER A 262 -0.51 16.73 4.01
C SER A 262 -1.21 17.94 4.66
N LYS A 263 -2.10 18.62 3.93
CA LYS A 263 -2.87 19.79 4.42
C LYS A 263 -4.34 19.46 4.73
N LEU A 264 -4.75 18.20 4.62
CA LEU A 264 -6.07 17.73 5.01
C LEU A 264 -6.10 17.58 6.53
N THR A 265 -7.00 18.30 7.19
CA THR A 265 -7.19 18.31 8.64
C THR A 265 -8.53 17.68 9.01
N GLY A 266 -8.73 17.42 10.29
CA GLY A 266 -9.95 16.77 10.77
C GLY A 266 -9.67 15.88 11.97
N GLN A 267 -10.72 15.22 12.44
CA GLN A 267 -10.68 14.25 13.54
C GLN A 267 -11.60 13.10 13.17
N PHE A 268 -11.34 11.91 13.72
CA PHE A 268 -12.28 10.81 13.57
C PHE A 268 -13.54 11.01 14.43
N PRO A 269 -14.70 10.49 13.99
CA PRO A 269 -15.93 10.58 14.78
C PRO A 269 -15.78 9.79 16.07
N LYS A 270 -16.20 10.41 17.19
CA LYS A 270 -16.12 9.80 18.53
C LYS A 270 -16.99 8.54 18.71
N SER A 271 -18.03 8.39 17.88
CA SER A 271 -18.97 7.27 17.91
C SER A 271 -19.77 7.21 16.59
N ASN A 272 -20.68 6.24 16.50
CA ASN A 272 -21.62 6.03 15.39
C ASN A 272 -20.92 5.69 14.08
N TRP A 273 -19.99 4.75 14.16
CA TRP A 273 -19.43 4.08 13.00
C TRP A 273 -20.51 3.18 12.39
N SER A 274 -21.04 3.57 11.23
CA SER A 274 -22.01 2.77 10.45
C SER A 274 -21.36 2.05 9.27
N SER A 275 -20.06 2.24 9.10
CA SER A 275 -19.31 1.80 7.93
C SER A 275 -18.73 0.40 8.12
N PRO A 276 -18.88 -0.52 7.16
CA PRO A 276 -18.25 -1.84 7.18
C PRO A 276 -16.77 -1.77 6.76
N LEU A 277 -16.02 -0.78 7.28
CA LEU A 277 -14.64 -0.53 6.87
C LEU A 277 -13.78 -1.78 7.06
N VAL A 278 -13.12 -2.16 5.97
CA VAL A 278 -12.11 -3.21 5.89
C VAL A 278 -10.72 -2.58 5.90
N ILE A 279 -10.53 -1.48 5.14
CA ILE A 279 -9.28 -0.72 5.11
C ILE A 279 -9.58 0.76 5.31
N LEU A 280 -8.89 1.36 6.30
CA LEU A 280 -8.85 2.79 6.53
C LEU A 280 -7.40 3.27 6.51
N SER A 281 -7.08 4.10 5.54
CA SER A 281 -5.75 4.70 5.38
C SER A 281 -5.85 6.23 5.29
N ALA A 282 -5.12 6.93 6.16
CA ALA A 282 -5.03 8.38 6.15
C ALA A 282 -3.64 8.88 6.56
N SER A 283 -2.62 8.13 6.14
CA SER A 283 -1.21 8.41 6.37
C SER A 283 -0.75 9.67 5.65
N PHE A 284 0.24 10.38 6.21
CA PHE A 284 0.77 11.64 5.66
C PHE A 284 -0.32 12.70 5.47
N THR A 285 -1.24 12.78 6.42
CA THR A 285 -2.26 13.85 6.52
C THR A 285 -2.04 14.70 7.78
N SER A 286 -2.78 15.79 7.91
CA SER A 286 -2.85 16.57 9.16
C SER A 286 -4.10 16.21 10.00
N LEU A 287 -4.64 15.00 9.83
CA LEU A 287 -5.67 14.48 10.74
C LEU A 287 -5.09 14.35 12.15
N SER A 288 -5.91 14.62 13.16
CA SER A 288 -5.46 14.80 14.53
C SER A 288 -6.48 14.32 15.56
N GLY A 289 -6.13 14.45 16.83
CA GLY A 289 -6.95 14.06 17.97
C GLY A 289 -6.62 12.66 18.47
N GLU A 290 -7.45 12.14 19.36
CA GLU A 290 -7.32 10.80 19.92
C GLU A 290 -8.07 9.77 19.08
N LEU A 291 -7.60 8.52 19.09
CA LEU A 291 -8.41 7.40 18.58
C LEU A 291 -9.50 7.08 19.60
N PRO A 292 -10.80 7.21 19.25
CA PRO A 292 -11.87 6.96 20.21
C PRO A 292 -12.04 5.48 20.52
N GLU A 293 -12.48 5.13 21.73
CA GLU A 293 -12.76 3.74 22.13
C GLU A 293 -13.78 3.05 21.20
N SER A 294 -14.67 3.78 20.54
CA SER A 294 -15.60 3.20 19.56
C SER A 294 -14.92 2.66 18.28
N PHE A 295 -13.61 2.91 18.06
CA PHE A 295 -12.89 2.29 16.93
C PHE A 295 -12.97 0.77 16.99
N GLY A 296 -13.05 0.19 18.20
CA GLY A 296 -13.24 -1.24 18.40
C GLY A 296 -14.56 -1.79 17.86
N ASP A 297 -15.48 -0.95 17.39
CA ASP A 297 -16.75 -1.35 16.77
C ASP A 297 -16.60 -1.70 15.27
N LEU A 298 -15.48 -1.33 14.64
CA LEU A 298 -15.18 -1.60 13.23
C LEU A 298 -14.76 -3.06 13.00
N LYS A 299 -15.64 -4.03 13.29
CA LYS A 299 -15.30 -5.46 13.35
C LYS A 299 -14.71 -6.06 12.07
N SER A 300 -14.98 -5.46 10.92
CA SER A 300 -14.46 -5.90 9.62
C SER A 300 -13.07 -5.35 9.30
N LEU A 301 -12.52 -4.46 10.13
CA LEU A 301 -11.28 -3.74 9.83
C LEU A 301 -10.10 -4.72 9.82
N ALA A 302 -9.56 -4.93 8.63
CA ALA A 302 -8.35 -5.71 8.36
C ALA A 302 -7.10 -4.82 8.31
N GLY A 303 -7.25 -3.55 7.95
CA GLY A 303 -6.13 -2.63 7.75
C GLY A 303 -6.36 -1.24 8.34
N LEU A 304 -5.44 -0.79 9.19
CA LEU A 304 -5.40 0.58 9.69
C LEU A 304 -4.01 1.20 9.50
N ALA A 305 -3.93 2.25 8.67
CA ALA A 305 -2.69 2.96 8.40
C ALA A 305 -2.86 4.47 8.61
N LEU A 306 -2.18 5.00 9.63
CA LEU A 306 -2.25 6.40 10.06
C LEU A 306 -0.85 7.01 10.21
N LEU A 307 0.13 6.57 9.40
CA LEU A 307 1.53 6.96 9.55
C LEU A 307 1.70 8.48 9.37
N SER A 308 2.67 9.09 10.06
CA SER A 308 3.06 10.49 9.84
C SER A 308 1.87 11.46 9.82
N SER A 309 1.05 11.37 10.86
CA SER A 309 -0.13 12.23 11.07
C SER A 309 -0.02 12.93 12.43
N ASN A 310 -1.08 13.63 12.87
CA ASN A 310 -1.08 14.38 14.13
C ASN A 310 -1.95 13.70 15.22
N PHE A 311 -2.08 12.37 15.19
CA PHE A 311 -2.84 11.65 16.22
C PHE A 311 -2.08 11.65 17.55
N SER A 312 -2.82 11.67 18.66
CA SER A 312 -2.28 11.82 20.01
C SER A 312 -3.08 11.02 21.04
N GLY A 313 -2.66 11.07 22.30
CA GLY A 313 -3.30 10.35 23.40
C GLY A 313 -2.96 8.86 23.40
N SER A 314 -3.67 8.07 24.20
CA SER A 314 -3.41 6.63 24.31
C SER A 314 -3.99 5.84 23.14
N ILE A 315 -3.30 4.78 22.75
CA ILE A 315 -3.87 3.74 21.89
C ILE A 315 -5.04 3.08 22.66
N PRO A 316 -6.29 3.13 22.16
CA PRO A 316 -7.44 2.65 22.92
C PRO A 316 -7.43 1.12 23.02
N ARG A 317 -7.81 0.61 24.19
CA ARG A 317 -7.80 -0.84 24.47
C ARG A 317 -8.77 -1.60 23.56
N SER A 318 -9.81 -0.93 23.08
CA SER A 318 -10.82 -1.50 22.19
C SER A 318 -10.29 -1.89 20.81
N LEU A 319 -9.11 -1.42 20.38
CA LEU A 319 -8.47 -1.92 19.15
C LEU A 319 -8.19 -3.43 19.23
N GLY A 320 -7.99 -3.98 20.43
CA GLY A 320 -7.87 -5.42 20.62
C GLY A 320 -9.16 -6.20 20.32
N ASN A 321 -10.29 -5.52 20.06
CA ASN A 321 -11.54 -6.16 19.64
C ASN A 321 -11.65 -6.35 18.11
N LEU A 322 -10.65 -5.88 17.34
CA LEU A 322 -10.63 -5.93 15.88
C LEU A 322 -9.99 -7.24 15.39
N THR A 323 -10.70 -8.35 15.55
CA THR A 323 -10.16 -9.70 15.32
C THR A 323 -9.75 -9.98 13.87
N GLU A 324 -10.23 -9.17 12.93
CA GLU A 324 -9.88 -9.22 11.51
C GLU A 324 -8.58 -8.47 11.17
N LEU A 325 -8.02 -7.70 12.10
CA LEU A 325 -6.89 -6.81 11.84
C LEU A 325 -5.61 -7.57 11.47
N GLU A 326 -5.10 -7.30 10.27
CA GLU A 326 -3.89 -7.90 9.69
C GLU A 326 -2.69 -6.95 9.76
N PHE A 327 -2.90 -5.65 9.61
CA PHE A 327 -1.86 -4.63 9.76
C PHE A 327 -2.33 -3.40 10.54
N LEU A 328 -1.44 -2.91 11.40
CA LEU A 328 -1.64 -1.71 12.20
C LEU A 328 -0.39 -0.83 12.14
N PHE A 329 -0.50 0.30 11.44
CA PHE A 329 0.58 1.28 11.28
C PHE A 329 0.18 2.62 11.88
N LEU A 330 0.75 2.94 13.04
CA LEU A 330 0.53 4.18 13.79
C LEU A 330 1.81 5.01 13.94
N SER A 331 2.83 4.68 13.14
CA SER A 331 4.16 5.27 13.20
C SER A 331 4.17 6.77 13.01
N HIS A 332 5.15 7.46 13.60
CA HIS A 332 5.36 8.91 13.42
C HIS A 332 4.11 9.74 13.79
N ASN A 333 3.60 9.53 15.01
CA ASN A 333 2.49 10.30 15.59
C ASN A 333 2.89 10.77 17.00
N TYR A 334 1.92 11.28 17.76
CA TYR A 334 2.08 11.71 19.14
C TYR A 334 1.37 10.77 20.12
N PHE A 335 1.25 9.47 19.80
CA PHE A 335 0.63 8.49 20.71
C PHE A 335 1.46 8.35 21.99
N SER A 336 0.80 8.32 23.14
CA SER A 336 1.42 8.25 24.46
C SER A 336 0.81 7.16 25.34
N GLY A 337 1.34 6.98 26.54
CA GLY A 337 0.89 5.94 27.45
C GLY A 337 1.34 4.54 27.03
N LYS A 338 0.71 3.50 27.58
CA LYS A 338 1.14 2.10 27.41
C LYS A 338 0.55 1.48 26.14
N ILE A 339 1.28 0.53 25.56
CA ILE A 339 0.74 -0.40 24.56
C ILE A 339 -0.33 -1.28 25.25
N PRO A 340 -1.59 -1.27 24.80
CA PRO A 340 -2.64 -2.08 25.41
C PRO A 340 -2.36 -3.58 25.27
N SER A 341 -2.47 -4.33 26.37
CA SER A 341 -2.33 -5.79 26.33
C SER A 341 -3.40 -6.48 25.50
N SER A 342 -4.52 -5.82 25.21
CA SER A 342 -5.56 -6.37 24.33
C SER A 342 -5.08 -6.57 22.89
N LEU A 343 -4.07 -5.82 22.42
CA LEU A 343 -3.50 -6.00 21.09
C LEU A 343 -2.81 -7.36 20.91
N THR A 344 -2.31 -7.96 22.00
CA THR A 344 -1.57 -9.23 21.93
C THR A 344 -2.46 -10.42 21.52
N ASN A 345 -3.78 -10.28 21.64
CA ASN A 345 -4.75 -11.32 21.30
C ASN A 345 -5.16 -11.30 19.82
N LEU A 346 -4.69 -10.32 19.03
CA LEU A 346 -5.06 -10.20 17.63
C LEU A 346 -4.39 -11.29 16.79
N ALA A 347 -5.14 -12.36 16.53
CA ALA A 347 -4.62 -13.56 15.90
C ALA A 347 -4.20 -13.37 14.44
N LYS A 348 -4.83 -12.44 13.70
CA LYS A 348 -4.49 -12.17 12.29
C LYS A 348 -3.41 -11.10 12.12
N LEU A 349 -3.04 -10.39 13.18
CA LEU A 349 -2.11 -9.28 13.11
C LEU A 349 -0.72 -9.79 12.74
N SER A 350 -0.26 -9.39 11.56
CA SER A 350 1.01 -9.80 10.96
C SER A 350 2.02 -8.66 10.91
N LEU A 351 1.56 -7.42 10.80
CA LEU A 351 2.40 -6.22 10.72
C LEU A 351 1.99 -5.18 11.77
N LEU A 352 2.90 -4.86 12.70
CA LEU A 352 2.69 -3.84 13.72
C LEU A 352 3.84 -2.83 13.71
N SER A 353 3.51 -1.56 13.43
CA SER A 353 4.46 -0.45 13.46
C SER A 353 3.92 0.68 14.34
N LEU A 354 4.59 0.92 15.46
CA LEU A 354 4.28 1.98 16.43
C LEU A 354 5.49 2.91 16.66
N ASP A 355 6.49 2.85 15.78
CA ASP A 355 7.72 3.62 15.88
C ASP A 355 7.50 5.13 15.84
N TRP A 356 8.44 5.90 16.40
CA TRP A 356 8.37 7.36 16.46
C TRP A 356 7.08 7.86 17.10
N ASN A 357 6.85 7.46 18.35
CA ASN A 357 5.76 7.92 19.20
C ASN A 357 6.32 8.25 20.60
N GLN A 358 5.43 8.48 21.57
CA GLN A 358 5.73 8.76 22.97
C GLN A 358 5.24 7.62 23.88
N LEU A 359 5.20 6.39 23.36
CA LEU A 359 4.71 5.22 24.09
C LEU A 359 5.67 4.85 25.23
N GLU A 360 5.13 4.51 26.39
CA GLU A 360 5.89 4.26 27.61
C GLU A 360 5.46 2.97 28.33
N GLY A 361 6.19 2.65 29.40
CA GLY A 361 5.96 1.44 30.19
C GLY A 361 6.51 0.17 29.52
N SER A 362 6.19 -0.98 30.10
CA SER A 362 6.65 -2.28 29.63
C SER A 362 5.79 -2.84 28.50
N LEU A 363 6.40 -3.67 27.65
CA LEU A 363 5.65 -4.50 26.71
C LEU A 363 4.71 -5.45 27.48
N PRO A 364 3.50 -5.71 26.97
CA PRO A 364 2.60 -6.69 27.59
C PRO A 364 3.23 -8.09 27.61
N ASP A 365 3.26 -8.71 28.79
CA ASP A 365 3.77 -10.07 28.99
C ASP A 365 2.59 -11.06 29.11
N THR A 366 1.93 -11.31 27.97
CA THR A 366 0.84 -12.28 27.86
C THR A 366 1.33 -13.55 27.17
N PRO A 367 1.01 -14.75 27.70
CA PRO A 367 1.33 -16.00 27.02
C PRO A 367 0.71 -16.06 25.62
N ASN A 368 1.43 -16.63 24.64
CA ASN A 368 0.97 -16.77 23.25
C ASN A 368 0.56 -15.44 22.58
N ALA A 369 1.16 -14.32 23.00
CA ALA A 369 0.98 -13.03 22.35
C ALA A 369 1.34 -13.09 20.87
N PHE A 370 0.54 -12.42 20.02
CA PHE A 370 0.88 -12.13 18.62
C PHE A 370 1.23 -13.39 17.80
N PRO A 371 0.32 -14.37 17.69
CA PRO A 371 0.65 -15.70 17.17
C PRO A 371 1.13 -15.72 15.71
N ASN A 372 0.76 -14.72 14.90
CA ASN A 372 1.11 -14.63 13.48
C ASN A 372 1.92 -13.37 13.13
N LEU A 373 2.49 -12.69 14.12
CA LEU A 373 3.23 -11.45 13.88
C LEU A 373 4.57 -11.74 13.19
N GLY A 374 4.77 -11.10 12.04
CA GLY A 374 6.00 -11.19 11.24
C GLY A 374 6.82 -9.91 11.27
N PHE A 375 6.19 -8.74 11.42
CA PHE A 375 6.87 -7.44 11.46
C PHE A 375 6.51 -6.70 12.74
N LEU A 376 7.52 -6.31 13.51
CA LEU A 376 7.37 -5.50 14.70
C LEU A 376 8.40 -4.36 14.74
N ASP A 377 7.94 -3.12 14.59
CA ASP A 377 8.74 -1.93 14.83
C ASP A 377 8.12 -1.06 15.94
N LEU A 378 8.84 -0.96 17.05
CA LEU A 378 8.51 -0.14 18.22
C LEU A 378 9.60 0.90 18.51
N SER A 379 10.49 1.14 17.55
CA SER A 379 11.66 1.99 17.76
C SER A 379 11.31 3.46 18.01
N ASN A 380 12.22 4.21 18.62
CA ASN A 380 12.03 5.65 18.89
C ASN A 380 10.76 5.91 19.73
N ASN A 381 10.72 5.31 20.91
CA ASN A 381 9.67 5.48 21.92
C ASN A 381 10.31 5.62 23.33
N LEU A 382 9.49 5.62 24.37
CA LEU A 382 9.89 5.67 25.79
C LEU A 382 9.64 4.32 26.49
N LEU A 383 9.60 3.21 25.73
CA LEU A 383 9.30 1.88 26.27
C LEU A 383 10.42 1.41 27.19
N SER A 384 10.06 0.75 28.28
CA SER A 384 10.97 0.37 29.37
C SER A 384 10.68 -1.04 29.88
N GLY A 385 11.37 -1.46 30.94
CA GLY A 385 11.22 -2.80 31.51
C GLY A 385 11.97 -3.87 30.71
N THR A 386 11.70 -5.14 31.01
CA THR A 386 12.30 -6.28 30.32
C THR A 386 11.48 -6.68 29.10
N THR A 387 12.13 -7.28 28.11
CA THR A 387 11.46 -7.87 26.95
C THR A 387 10.76 -9.18 27.34
N PRO A 388 9.47 -9.36 27.00
CA PRO A 388 8.72 -10.57 27.31
C PRO A 388 9.17 -11.76 26.46
N SER A 389 8.92 -12.97 26.96
CA SER A 389 9.42 -14.21 26.34
C SER A 389 8.91 -14.43 24.91
N TRP A 390 7.67 -14.00 24.61
CA TRP A 390 7.06 -14.23 23.31
C TRP A 390 7.90 -13.66 22.15
N LEU A 391 8.59 -12.52 22.33
CA LEU A 391 9.49 -11.90 21.34
C LEU A 391 10.58 -12.84 20.81
N TYR A 392 10.99 -13.82 21.62
CA TYR A 392 12.05 -14.75 21.31
C TYR A 392 11.52 -16.12 20.81
N THR A 393 10.21 -16.26 20.66
CA THR A 393 9.53 -17.53 20.32
C THR A 393 8.69 -17.47 19.04
N ILE A 394 8.16 -16.30 18.69
CA ILE A 394 7.36 -16.10 17.47
C ILE A 394 8.25 -15.93 16.24
N PRO A 395 7.86 -16.41 15.04
CA PRO A 395 8.70 -16.39 13.84
C PRO A 395 8.69 -15.00 13.15
N LEU A 396 9.27 -14.00 13.79
CA LEU A 396 9.43 -12.66 13.22
C LEU A 396 10.35 -12.69 11.98
N LEU A 397 10.04 -11.83 11.02
CA LEU A 397 10.91 -11.43 9.90
C LEU A 397 11.70 -10.16 10.26
N LEU A 398 11.08 -9.22 10.97
CA LEU A 398 11.69 -7.97 11.41
C LEU A 398 11.33 -7.67 12.86
N LEU A 399 12.34 -7.40 13.67
CA LEU A 399 12.21 -6.89 15.03
C LEU A 399 13.07 -5.64 15.22
N ASN A 400 12.43 -4.50 15.44
CA ASN A 400 13.10 -3.25 15.76
C ASN A 400 12.58 -2.64 17.07
N LEU A 401 13.42 -2.65 18.10
CA LEU A 401 13.18 -2.04 19.41
C LEU A 401 14.14 -0.87 19.66
N GLY A 402 14.85 -0.39 18.64
CA GLY A 402 15.93 0.59 18.78
C GLY A 402 15.46 1.91 19.39
N ASN A 403 16.36 2.63 20.07
CA ASN A 403 16.07 3.92 20.70
C ASN A 403 14.88 3.86 21.68
N ASN A 404 15.04 3.05 22.74
CA ASN A 404 14.08 2.90 23.83
C ASN A 404 14.84 2.83 25.18
N GLN A 405 14.17 2.43 26.26
CA GLN A 405 14.71 2.31 27.61
C GLN A 405 14.65 0.86 28.13
N PHE A 406 14.70 -0.13 27.24
CA PHE A 406 14.63 -1.55 27.64
C PHE A 406 15.84 -1.95 28.50
N ILE A 407 15.57 -2.74 29.53
CA ILE A 407 16.56 -3.27 30.49
C ILE A 407 16.57 -4.80 30.46
N GLY A 408 17.49 -5.40 31.21
CA GLY A 408 17.59 -6.84 31.35
C GLY A 408 18.47 -7.47 30.28
N HIS A 409 18.26 -8.76 30.02
CA HIS A 409 19.09 -9.55 29.10
C HIS A 409 18.36 -9.79 27.80
N ILE A 410 19.10 -9.91 26.70
CA ILE A 410 18.57 -10.46 25.46
C ILE A 410 18.47 -11.98 25.68
N SER A 411 17.25 -12.52 25.65
CA SER A 411 17.02 -13.95 25.87
C SER A 411 17.43 -14.79 24.67
N GLU A 412 17.64 -16.09 24.89
CA GLU A 412 17.94 -17.02 23.81
C GLU A 412 16.75 -17.14 22.84
N PHE A 413 17.02 -16.94 21.55
CA PHE A 413 16.07 -17.11 20.46
C PHE A 413 15.78 -18.61 20.26
N GLN A 414 14.49 -18.96 20.20
CA GLN A 414 14.09 -20.34 19.92
C GLN A 414 14.19 -20.66 18.42
N ASN A 415 14.43 -21.94 18.09
CA ASN A 415 14.67 -22.43 16.73
C ASN A 415 13.56 -22.13 15.70
N ARG A 416 12.41 -21.58 16.10
CA ARG A 416 11.32 -21.16 15.18
C ARG A 416 11.59 -19.81 14.51
N LEU A 417 12.62 -19.06 14.93
CA LEU A 417 12.99 -17.74 14.42
C LEU A 417 13.90 -17.74 13.18
N LEU A 418 13.98 -18.85 12.44
CA LEU A 418 14.83 -18.93 11.23
C LEU A 418 14.44 -17.95 10.13
N SER A 419 13.26 -17.33 10.21
CA SER A 419 12.80 -16.28 9.31
C SER A 419 13.38 -14.90 9.60
N LEU A 420 14.00 -14.66 10.77
CA LEU A 420 14.40 -13.31 11.18
C LEU A 420 15.49 -12.76 10.25
N ASN A 421 15.16 -11.67 9.57
CA ASN A 421 16.03 -11.01 8.62
C ASN A 421 16.65 -9.72 9.20
N MET A 422 15.91 -9.00 10.02
CA MET A 422 16.38 -7.74 10.63
C MET A 422 16.14 -7.74 12.15
N LEU A 423 17.22 -7.53 12.90
CA LEU A 423 17.20 -7.38 14.35
C LEU A 423 17.91 -6.09 14.76
N VAL A 424 17.14 -5.14 15.31
CA VAL A 424 17.64 -3.84 15.76
C VAL A 424 17.24 -3.63 17.22
N LEU A 425 18.22 -3.70 18.12
CA LEU A 425 18.04 -3.47 19.57
C LEU A 425 18.87 -2.27 20.06
N LYS A 426 19.39 -1.48 19.13
CA LYS A 426 20.32 -0.39 19.39
C LYS A 426 19.81 0.65 20.38
N ASN A 427 20.71 1.35 21.05
CA ASN A 427 20.40 2.48 21.93
C ASN A 427 19.30 2.13 22.95
N ASN A 428 19.62 1.16 23.80
CA ASN A 428 18.82 0.67 24.91
C ASN A 428 19.74 0.45 26.13
N ILE A 429 19.26 -0.23 27.17
CA ILE A 429 20.00 -0.52 28.40
C ILE A 429 20.13 -2.04 28.61
N PHE A 430 20.15 -2.82 27.52
CA PHE A 430 20.35 -4.26 27.59
C PHE A 430 21.72 -4.60 28.19
N ARG A 431 21.78 -5.65 29.01
CA ARG A 431 22.95 -6.12 29.74
C ARG A 431 23.21 -7.60 29.49
N GLY A 432 24.39 -8.06 29.91
CA GLY A 432 24.78 -9.45 29.81
C GLY A 432 25.36 -9.81 28.43
N PRO A 433 25.63 -11.11 28.20
CA PRO A 433 26.18 -11.60 26.95
C PRO A 433 25.19 -11.52 25.79
N ILE A 434 25.73 -11.44 24.59
CA ILE A 434 24.98 -11.70 23.36
C ILE A 434 24.57 -13.19 23.38
N PRO A 435 23.28 -13.53 23.21
CA PRO A 435 22.82 -14.92 23.28
C PRO A 435 23.39 -15.76 22.15
N SER A 436 23.78 -16.99 22.48
CA SER A 436 24.45 -17.92 21.55
C SER A 436 23.58 -18.30 20.36
N SER A 437 22.26 -18.32 20.55
CA SER A 437 21.26 -18.57 19.51
C SER A 437 21.29 -17.57 18.34
N ILE A 438 21.90 -16.38 18.46
CA ILE A 438 22.07 -15.47 17.31
C ILE A 438 22.79 -16.15 16.16
N SER A 439 23.77 -17.02 16.44
CA SER A 439 24.50 -17.81 15.43
C SER A 439 23.60 -18.70 14.56
N LYS A 440 22.38 -19.01 15.04
CA LYS A 440 21.42 -19.87 14.33
C LYS A 440 20.46 -19.09 13.42
N LEU A 441 20.47 -17.76 13.47
CA LEU A 441 19.57 -16.91 12.69
C LEU A 441 20.11 -16.71 11.26
N VAL A 442 20.26 -17.79 10.51
CA VAL A 442 21.00 -17.81 9.23
C VAL A 442 20.49 -16.85 8.15
N ASN A 443 19.22 -16.41 8.23
CA ASN A 443 18.61 -15.45 7.30
C ASN A 443 18.83 -13.97 7.70
N LEU A 444 19.50 -13.71 8.82
CA LEU A 444 19.75 -12.37 9.32
C LEU A 444 20.64 -11.61 8.33
N SER A 445 20.13 -10.52 7.77
CA SER A 445 20.89 -9.60 6.92
C SER A 445 21.30 -8.33 7.64
N PHE A 446 20.58 -7.95 8.70
CA PHE A 446 20.82 -6.71 9.43
C PHE A 446 20.79 -6.95 10.95
N LEU A 447 21.92 -6.75 11.61
CA LEU A 447 22.07 -6.87 13.06
C LEU A 447 22.66 -5.60 13.66
N ASP A 448 21.90 -4.92 14.52
CA ASP A 448 22.36 -3.73 15.25
C ASP A 448 22.02 -3.86 16.74
N LEU A 449 23.06 -4.12 17.54
CA LEU A 449 23.02 -4.20 19.01
C LEU A 449 23.76 -3.03 19.66
N SER A 450 24.11 -2.00 18.89
CA SER A 450 24.98 -0.92 19.32
C SER A 450 24.39 -0.10 20.46
N SER A 451 25.24 0.63 21.18
CA SER A 451 24.83 1.58 22.22
C SER A 451 23.95 0.92 23.31
N ASN A 452 24.49 -0.13 23.91
CA ASN A 452 23.86 -0.86 25.01
C ASN A 452 24.88 -1.07 26.15
N LYS A 453 24.55 -1.91 27.13
CA LYS A 453 25.45 -2.33 28.23
C LYS A 453 25.79 -3.83 28.13
N LEU A 454 25.83 -4.37 26.91
CA LEU A 454 26.16 -5.76 26.67
C LEU A 454 27.62 -6.03 27.05
N ASN A 455 27.89 -7.19 27.63
CA ASN A 455 29.21 -7.58 28.12
C ASN A 455 29.52 -9.05 27.78
N GLY A 456 30.62 -9.59 28.30
CA GLY A 456 31.03 -10.97 28.03
C GLY A 456 31.90 -11.09 26.78
N THR A 457 32.14 -12.33 26.36
CA THR A 457 33.09 -12.66 25.30
C THR A 457 32.37 -13.04 24.00
N ILE A 458 32.75 -12.41 22.90
CA ILE A 458 32.40 -12.83 21.54
C ILE A 458 33.50 -13.79 21.06
N SER A 459 33.10 -15.01 20.70
CA SER A 459 33.99 -15.97 20.05
C SER A 459 34.15 -15.61 18.56
N SER A 460 35.31 -15.93 17.99
CA SER A 460 35.63 -15.61 16.59
C SER A 460 34.70 -16.25 15.56
N ASP A 461 33.99 -17.31 15.93
CA ASP A 461 33.09 -18.11 15.10
C ASP A 461 31.59 -17.79 15.32
N MET A 462 31.24 -16.90 16.25
CA MET A 462 29.84 -16.63 16.63
C MET A 462 28.92 -16.28 15.44
N PHE A 463 29.46 -15.62 14.41
CA PHE A 463 28.70 -15.18 13.25
C PHE A 463 29.01 -15.97 11.97
N SER A 464 29.80 -17.05 12.03
CA SER A 464 30.32 -17.75 10.83
C SER A 464 29.22 -18.28 9.90
N GLU A 465 28.10 -18.70 10.47
CA GLU A 465 26.96 -19.29 9.75
C GLU A 465 25.96 -18.24 9.23
N LEU A 466 26.16 -16.95 9.54
CA LEU A 466 25.26 -15.86 9.12
C LEU A 466 25.61 -15.37 7.72
N HIS A 467 25.52 -16.26 6.73
CA HIS A 467 25.94 -15.98 5.36
C HIS A 467 25.15 -14.85 4.69
N SER A 468 23.93 -14.56 5.16
CA SER A 468 23.10 -13.46 4.65
C SER A 468 23.44 -12.09 5.25
N LEU A 469 24.32 -12.03 6.26
CA LEU A 469 24.60 -10.81 7.00
C LEU A 469 25.29 -9.75 6.13
N GLN A 470 24.65 -8.59 6.01
CA GLN A 470 25.11 -7.42 5.26
C GLN A 470 25.51 -6.27 6.18
N TYR A 471 24.86 -6.14 7.33
CA TYR A 471 25.11 -5.08 8.30
C TYR A 471 25.30 -5.65 9.71
N LEU A 472 26.42 -5.30 10.35
CA LEU A 472 26.73 -5.65 11.74
C LEU A 472 27.22 -4.43 12.53
N ASP A 473 26.46 -4.03 13.55
CA ASP A 473 26.90 -3.02 14.53
C ASP A 473 26.77 -3.54 15.96
N LEU A 474 27.93 -3.65 16.64
CA LEU A 474 28.04 -4.04 18.05
C LEU A 474 28.68 -2.92 18.89
N SER A 475 28.92 -1.76 18.28
CA SER A 475 29.68 -0.67 18.88
C SER A 475 29.02 -0.11 20.14
N SER A 476 29.81 0.58 20.98
CA SER A 476 29.30 1.22 22.20
C SER A 476 28.65 0.21 23.17
N ASN A 477 29.37 -0.90 23.41
CA ASN A 477 29.09 -1.93 24.41
C ASN A 477 30.36 -2.22 25.22
N THR A 478 30.29 -3.15 26.19
CA THR A 478 31.42 -3.59 27.03
C THR A 478 31.85 -5.03 26.71
N LEU A 479 31.87 -5.36 25.42
CA LEU A 479 32.17 -6.70 24.91
C LEU A 479 33.68 -6.94 24.83
N SER A 480 34.09 -8.19 24.98
CA SER A 480 35.48 -8.64 24.85
C SER A 480 35.59 -9.70 23.76
N LEU A 481 36.76 -9.83 23.14
CA LEU A 481 37.02 -10.85 22.13
C LEU A 481 37.81 -12.02 22.73
N SER A 482 37.33 -13.24 22.52
CA SER A 482 38.10 -14.46 22.82
C SER A 482 38.64 -15.05 21.51
N SER A 483 39.93 -14.88 21.28
CA SER A 483 40.66 -15.44 20.12
C SER A 483 41.32 -16.76 20.51
N ASN A 484 40.68 -17.91 20.24
CA ASN A 484 41.28 -19.23 20.46
C ASN A 484 41.71 -19.94 19.16
N ASN A 485 41.32 -19.45 17.98
CA ASN A 485 41.56 -20.14 16.71
C ASN A 485 42.30 -19.26 15.69
N SER A 486 43.25 -19.87 14.98
CA SER A 486 43.95 -19.33 13.81
C SER A 486 43.14 -19.40 12.52
N VAL A 487 41.82 -19.64 12.62
CA VAL A 487 40.91 -19.81 11.48
C VAL A 487 40.23 -18.48 11.16
N THR A 488 40.33 -18.08 9.89
CA THR A 488 39.68 -16.93 9.29
C THR A 488 38.33 -17.36 8.73
N TYR A 489 37.24 -16.78 9.24
CA TYR A 489 35.91 -16.87 8.64
C TYR A 489 35.74 -15.73 7.62
N VAL A 490 34.87 -15.90 6.62
CA VAL A 490 34.61 -14.87 5.58
C VAL A 490 33.11 -14.70 5.38
N LEU A 491 32.55 -13.59 5.87
CA LEU A 491 31.19 -13.11 5.64
C LEU A 491 31.12 -12.39 4.29
N ARG A 492 30.92 -13.18 3.23
CA ARG A 492 31.00 -12.71 1.83
C ARG A 492 30.04 -11.58 1.46
N ASN A 493 28.94 -11.42 2.20
CA ASN A 493 27.90 -10.44 1.92
C ASN A 493 27.97 -9.19 2.82
N LEU A 494 28.97 -9.09 3.71
CA LEU A 494 29.06 -7.99 4.67
C LEU A 494 29.47 -6.68 3.98
N GLU A 495 28.58 -5.69 4.01
CA GLU A 495 28.80 -4.36 3.42
C GLU A 495 29.25 -3.34 4.47
N HIS A 496 28.78 -3.48 5.71
CA HIS A 496 29.02 -2.53 6.79
C HIS A 496 29.32 -3.23 8.12
N ILE A 497 30.43 -2.87 8.75
CA ILE A 497 30.83 -3.37 10.07
C ILE A 497 31.26 -2.23 11.00
N TYR A 498 30.64 -2.18 12.18
CA TYR A 498 30.96 -1.21 13.23
C TYR A 498 31.17 -1.95 14.56
N VAL A 499 32.41 -1.98 15.01
CA VAL A 499 32.81 -2.55 16.30
C VAL A 499 33.75 -1.55 16.95
N LEU A 500 33.19 -0.60 17.71
CA LEU A 500 33.97 0.35 18.49
C LEU A 500 33.74 0.09 19.98
N VAL A 501 34.83 0.17 20.75
CA VAL A 501 35.03 -0.29 22.13
C VAL A 501 35.52 -1.73 22.20
N ILE A 502 36.83 -1.90 22.00
CA ILE A 502 37.54 -3.08 22.50
C ILE A 502 38.64 -2.55 23.42
N GLU A 503 38.48 -2.73 24.74
CA GLU A 503 39.65 -2.78 25.62
C GLU A 503 40.40 -4.07 25.29
N MET A 504 41.20 -4.01 24.22
CA MET A 504 42.02 -5.13 23.79
C MET A 504 43.20 -5.27 24.74
N ARG A 505 43.11 -6.16 25.73
CA ARG A 505 44.32 -6.86 26.18
C ARG A 505 44.61 -7.99 25.20
N GLY A 506 45.19 -7.67 24.04
CA GLY A 506 45.99 -8.62 23.26
C GLY A 506 45.57 -9.03 21.83
N ALA A 507 44.51 -8.50 21.19
CA ALA A 507 44.17 -8.90 19.80
C ALA A 507 43.66 -7.74 18.95
N ASN A 508 44.32 -7.44 17.83
CA ASN A 508 44.18 -6.20 17.04
C ASN A 508 42.80 -6.09 16.36
N LEU A 509 42.18 -4.89 16.37
CA LEU A 509 40.87 -4.64 15.75
C LEU A 509 40.86 -5.00 14.24
N LEU A 510 42.03 -4.84 13.59
CA LEU A 510 42.31 -5.25 12.21
C LEU A 510 42.33 -6.78 12.00
N GLU A 511 42.66 -7.58 13.03
CA GLU A 511 42.57 -9.04 12.94
C GLU A 511 41.13 -9.53 12.98
N PHE A 512 40.23 -8.85 13.69
CA PHE A 512 38.82 -9.25 13.75
C PHE A 512 38.09 -8.95 12.44
N SER A 513 38.32 -7.79 11.83
CA SER A 513 37.80 -7.48 10.49
C SER A 513 38.44 -8.31 9.38
N ALA A 514 39.62 -8.88 9.61
CA ALA A 514 40.31 -9.73 8.64
C ALA A 514 40.06 -11.22 8.84
N LYS A 515 39.54 -11.65 10.01
CA LYS A 515 39.17 -13.03 10.36
C LYS A 515 37.65 -13.28 10.34
N ILE A 516 36.87 -12.26 10.01
CA ILE A 516 35.43 -12.34 9.70
C ILE A 516 35.23 -12.13 8.21
#